data_AF-A0A2E1ME74-F1
#
_entry.id   AF-A0A2E1ME74-F1
#
_cell.length_a   1.000
_cell.length_b   1.000
_cell.length_c   1.000
_cell.angle_alpha   90.00
_cell.angle_beta   90.00
_cell.angle_gamma   90.00
#
_symmetry.space_group_name_H-M   'P 1'
#
loop_
_entity.id
_entity.type
_entity.pdbx_description
1 polymer ?
#
loop_
_entity_poly.entity_id
_entity_poly.type
_entity_poly.pdbx_seq_one_letter_code
_entity_poly.pdbx_strand_id
1 'polypeptide(L)' 'MPDPDKLSIATGQLGPICSVTGKPITFAEAIVVDDKYVCYEAYVELIGQGSATDSREVPSKLPLE' A
#
# COMPACT_ATOMS: atom_id res chain seq x y z
N MET A 1 -3.33 3.31 -21.17
CA MET A 1 -2.53 2.07 -21.07
C MET A 1 -1.55 2.28 -19.93
N PRO A 2 -1.42 1.37 -18.95
CA PRO A 2 -0.42 1.52 -17.88
C PRO A 2 0.99 1.60 -18.45
N ASP A 3 1.87 2.34 -17.78
CA ASP A 3 3.26 2.54 -18.17
C ASP A 3 4.06 1.23 -18.01
N PRO A 4 4.60 0.64 -19.10
CA PRO A 4 5.28 -0.65 -19.05
C PRO A 4 6.55 -0.61 -18.20
N ASP A 5 7.20 0.54 -18.07
CA ASP A 5 8.44 0.69 -17.29
C ASP A 5 8.18 0.61 -15.77
N LYS A 6 6.91 0.69 -15.36
CA LYS A 6 6.47 0.58 -13.96
C LYS A 6 5.90 -0.79 -13.62
N LEU A 7 5.95 -1.74 -14.55
CA LEU A 7 5.41 -3.08 -14.40
C LEU A 7 6.52 -4.12 -14.24
N SER A 8 6.22 -5.17 -13.50
CA SER A 8 7.04 -6.35 -13.31
C SER A 8 6.20 -7.62 -13.44
N ILE A 9 6.84 -8.74 -13.71
CA ILE A 9 6.22 -10.07 -13.65
C ILE A 9 6.63 -10.68 -12.31
N ALA A 10 5.89 -10.35 -11.25
CA ALA A 10 6.08 -10.95 -9.93
C ALA A 10 5.22 -12.21 -9.84
N THR A 11 5.80 -13.35 -9.43
CA THR A 11 5.04 -14.61 -9.16
C THR A 11 4.19 -15.13 -10.33
N GLY A 12 4.56 -14.83 -11.58
CA GLY A 12 3.80 -15.22 -12.77
C GLY A 12 2.56 -14.36 -13.05
N GLN A 13 2.36 -13.27 -12.32
CA GLN A 13 1.31 -12.28 -12.54
C GLN A 13 1.94 -10.91 -12.84
N LEU A 14 1.23 -10.10 -13.64
CA LEU A 14 1.61 -8.69 -13.84
C LEU A 14 1.33 -7.92 -12.55
N GLY A 15 2.31 -7.15 -12.09
CA GLY A 15 2.20 -6.31 -10.92
C GLY A 15 3.16 -5.12 -11.00
N PRO A 16 2.94 -4.05 -10.21
CA PRO A 16 3.78 -2.86 -10.30
C PRO A 16 5.14 -3.07 -9.65
N ILE A 17 6.05 -2.13 -9.90
CA ILE A 17 7.30 -1.98 -9.15
C ILE A 17 7.06 -0.96 -8.05
N CYS A 18 7.49 -1.27 -6.82
CA CYS A 18 7.47 -0.30 -5.74
C CYS A 18 8.35 0.92 -6.10
N SER A 19 7.75 2.11 -6.07
CA SER A 19 8.40 3.36 -6.47
C SER A 19 9.51 3.82 -5.51
N VAL A 20 9.58 3.23 -4.32
CA VAL A 20 10.58 3.57 -3.28
C VAL A 20 11.69 2.52 -3.22
N THR A 21 11.34 1.24 -3.15
CA THR A 21 12.29 0.16 -2.92
C THR A 21 12.75 -0.53 -4.21
N GLY A 22 12.07 -0.31 -5.34
CA GLY A 22 12.35 -1.00 -6.60
C GLY A 22 11.93 -2.48 -6.61
N LYS A 23 11.31 -2.97 -5.53
CA LYS A 23 10.87 -4.36 -5.43
C LYS A 23 9.67 -4.62 -6.35
N PRO A 24 9.67 -5.71 -7.14
CA PRO A 24 8.48 -6.13 -7.86
C PRO A 24 7.43 -6.62 -6.87
N ILE A 25 6.20 -6.14 -7.00
CA ILE A 25 5.06 -6.48 -6.12
C ILE A 25 3.84 -6.84 -6.97
N THR A 26 2.91 -7.60 -6.40
CA THR A 26 1.61 -7.85 -7.03
C THR A 26 0.69 -6.64 -6.88
N PHE A 27 -0.34 -6.52 -7.73
CA PHE A 27 -1.36 -5.47 -7.54
C PHE A 27 -2.12 -5.62 -6.21
N ALA A 28 -2.18 -6.83 -5.64
CA ALA A 28 -2.79 -7.07 -4.34
C ALA A 28 -1.95 -6.51 -3.17
N GLU A 29 -0.63 -6.42 -3.35
CA GLU A 29 0.31 -5.86 -2.35
C GLU A 29 0.54 -4.36 -2.53
N ALA A 30 0.14 -3.80 -3.67
CA ALA A 30 0.42 -2.41 -4.02
C ALA A 30 -0.52 -1.43 -3.31
N ILE A 31 0.06 -0.47 -2.61
CA ILE A 31 -0.65 0.66 -2.01
C ILE A 31 -0.42 1.88 -2.91
N VAL A 32 -1.47 2.66 -3.17
CA VAL A 32 -1.37 3.87 -4.00
C VAL A 32 -1.21 5.10 -3.10
N VAL A 33 -0.11 5.83 -3.27
CA VAL A 33 0.21 7.08 -2.56
C VAL A 33 0.66 8.12 -3.59
N ASP A 34 -0.01 9.26 -3.69
CA ASP A 34 0.31 10.35 -4.62
C ASP A 34 0.69 9.86 -6.04
N ASP A 35 -0.20 9.06 -6.64
CA ASP A 35 -0.06 8.47 -7.99
C ASP A 35 1.10 7.47 -8.15
N LYS A 36 1.66 6.97 -7.05
CA LYS A 36 2.73 5.97 -7.05
C LYS A 36 2.27 4.66 -6.42
N TYR A 37 2.70 3.54 -6.99
CA TYR A 37 2.59 2.24 -6.35
C TYR A 37 3.75 2.05 -5.37
N VAL A 38 3.43 1.75 -4.12
CA VAL A 38 4.40 1.52 -3.05
C VAL A 38 4.11 0.20 -2.34
N CYS A 39 5.17 -0.47 -1.88
CA CYS A 39 5.05 -1.65 -1.01
C CYS A 39 4.72 -1.23 0.42
N TYR A 40 4.22 -2.16 1.24
CA TYR A 40 3.81 -1.86 2.62
C TYR A 40 4.94 -1.25 3.46
N GLU A 41 6.17 -1.72 3.31
CA GLU A 41 7.32 -1.19 4.04
C GLU A 41 7.55 0.29 3.70
N ALA A 42 7.52 0.62 2.42
CA ALA A 42 7.64 2.00 1.94
C ALA A 42 6.46 2.87 2.37
N TYR A 43 5.25 2.32 2.40
CA TYR A 43 4.07 3.03 2.89
C TYR A 43 4.23 3.44 4.37
N VAL A 44 4.67 2.52 5.23
CA VAL A 44 4.87 2.81 6.66
C VAL A 44 5.95 3.88 6.86
N GLU A 45 7.05 3.83 6.09
CA GLU A 45 8.11 4.84 6.14
C GLU A 45 7.62 6.23 5.69
N LEU A 46 6.76 6.29 4.65
CA LEU A 46 6.24 7.55 4.10
C LEU A 46 5.21 8.22 5.02
N ILE A 47 4.29 7.44 5.59
CA ILE A 47 3.18 7.96 6.41
C ILE A 47 3.59 8.11 7.88
N GLY A 48 4.62 7.37 8.34
CA GLY A 48 5.07 7.37 9.73
C GLY A 48 4.07 6.72 10.69
N GLN A 49 3.06 6.02 10.17
CA GLN A 49 2.05 5.30 10.96
C GLN A 49 1.90 3.86 10.45
N GLY A 50 2.07 2.90 11.35
CA GLY A 50 1.81 1.49 11.09
C GLY A 50 0.34 1.12 11.28
N SER A 51 0.06 -0.19 11.22
CA SER A 51 -1.27 -0.73 11.52
C SER A 51 -1.73 -0.33 12.94
N ALA A 52 -2.99 0.08 13.06
CA ALA A 52 -3.63 0.34 14.34
C ALA A 52 -4.01 -0.99 15.02
N THR A 53 -3.01 -1.71 15.53
CA THR A 53 -3.21 -2.96 16.29
C THR A 53 -3.49 -2.71 17.78
N ASP A 54 -3.50 -1.44 18.20
CA ASP A 54 -3.76 -1.09 19.59
C ASP A 54 -5.25 -1.28 19.93
N SER A 55 -5.50 -1.81 21.12
CA SER A 55 -6.86 -2.06 21.62
C SER A 55 -7.47 -0.76 22.08
N ARG A 56 -8.06 0.00 21.15
CA ARG A 56 -8.81 1.22 21.48
C ARG A 56 -10.23 0.86 21.90
N GLU A 57 -10.68 1.36 23.04
CA GLU A 57 -12.08 1.25 23.44
C GLU A 57 -12.97 1.95 22.41
N VAL A 58 -13.87 1.19 21.79
CA VAL A 58 -14.83 1.71 20.82
C VAL A 58 -16.07 2.16 21.59
N PRO A 59 -16.48 3.44 21.57
CA PRO A 59 -17.70 3.85 22.24
C PRO A 59 -18.89 3.10 21.66
N SER A 60 -19.69 2.48 22.52
CA SER A 60 -20.82 1.62 22.14
C SER A 60 -21.98 2.33 21.45
N LYS A 61 -21.93 3.67 21.36
CA LYS A 61 -22.91 4.50 20.66
C LYS A 61 -22.22 5.18 19.49
N LEU A 62 -22.72 4.97 18.27
CA LEU A 62 -22.35 5.84 17.15
C LEU A 62 -22.71 7.28 17.52
N PRO A 63 -21.86 8.27 17.19
CA PRO A 63 -22.27 9.67 17.23
C PRO A 63 -23.46 9.82 16.29
N LEU A 64 -24.63 10.08 16.86
CA LEU A 64 -25.76 10.59 16.11
C LEU A 64 -25.55 12.09 16.03
N GLU A 65 -24.94 12.56 14.94
CA GLU A 65 -25.09 13.94 14.50
C GLU A 65 -26.38 14.08 13.69
#